data_AF-A0A6P5TUH3-F1
#
_entry.id   AF-A0A6P5TUH3-F1
#
_cell.length_a   1.000
_cell.length_b   1.000
_cell.length_c   1.000
_cell.angle_alpha   90.00
_cell.angle_beta   90.00
_cell.angle_gamma   90.00
#
_symmetry.space_group_name_H-M   'P 1'
#
loop_
_entity.id
_entity.type
_entity.pdbx_description
1 polymer ?
#
loop_
_entity_poly.entity_id
_entity_poly.type
_entity_poly.pdbx_seq_one_letter_code
_entity_poly.pdbx_strand_id
1 'polypeptide(L)'
;MALLHVQLINGLFQGPKQSPLSQRRARAGRCLCLQTQAPPSRTQRIMESLSVSGEVGGAGGAYSYSALKRLDQLWSSICSAQTVVEEPKKVVSSVPGFFGNSDLADKAVDTFDVLICGGTLGVFIATALCAKGLRVGIVERNVLKGREQEWNISRKELLELVEIGVLVEDDIELVTAAKFNPNRCGFEGKGDIWVEDILNLGVSPAKLIEVVKNRFISLGGVIFEGNSVSSISIYEDAAVLQLNEGNILSSRLVIDAMGNFSPIVKQIRSGRKPDGVCLVVGSCARGFKDNSTGDVIYTSSLVKKVGASEAQLFWEAFPAGSGPADRTTYMFTYLAPQPQSPKLEELLEEYWKLMPEYQGVSLDDLEIQRVLYGIFPTYCDSLVMLVEYNHLFHLVVSEA
;
A
#
# COMPACT_ATOMS: atom_id res chain seq x y z
N MET A 1 -6.41 -71.21 -16.39
CA MET A 1 -5.16 -71.54 -17.11
C MET A 1 -4.00 -71.10 -16.23
N ALA A 2 -3.58 -71.96 -15.29
CA ALA A 2 -2.44 -72.90 -15.40
C ALA A 2 -1.11 -72.16 -15.08
N LEU A 3 -0.62 -72.24 -13.83
CA LEU A 3 0.29 -73.25 -13.21
C LEU A 3 1.73 -72.66 -13.16
N LEU A 4 2.24 -72.25 -12.00
CA LEU A 4 3.05 -73.03 -11.03
C LEU A 4 4.44 -73.50 -11.54
N HIS A 5 5.45 -72.95 -10.87
CA HIS A 5 6.63 -73.61 -10.27
C HIS A 5 7.98 -73.81 -11.01
N VAL A 6 9.01 -73.33 -10.27
CA VAL A 6 10.29 -73.98 -9.87
C VAL A 6 11.57 -73.72 -10.68
N GLN A 7 12.61 -73.45 -9.88
CA GLN A 7 14.03 -73.15 -10.14
C GLN A 7 14.80 -74.29 -10.82
N LEU A 8 15.92 -73.94 -11.45
CA LEU A 8 17.17 -74.74 -11.42
C LEU A 8 18.41 -73.90 -11.75
N ILE A 9 19.51 -74.28 -11.11
CA ILE A 9 20.86 -73.70 -11.09
C ILE A 9 21.75 -74.39 -12.16
N ASN A 10 22.81 -73.70 -12.61
CA ASN A 10 24.15 -74.16 -13.08
C ASN A 10 24.57 -73.38 -14.36
N GLY A 11 25.80 -72.93 -14.58
CA GLY A 11 27.06 -72.97 -13.82
C GLY A 11 28.21 -72.42 -14.70
N LEU A 12 29.27 -71.95 -14.02
CA LEU A 12 30.71 -71.95 -14.38
C LEU A 12 31.20 -71.45 -15.76
N PHE A 13 32.18 -70.53 -15.78
CA PHE A 13 33.57 -70.85 -16.21
C PHE A 13 34.57 -69.74 -15.81
N GLN A 14 35.82 -70.18 -15.62
CA GLN A 14 36.94 -69.59 -14.89
C GLN A 14 37.73 -68.52 -15.69
N GLY A 15 38.49 -67.67 -14.95
CA GLY A 15 39.29 -66.54 -15.48
C GLY A 15 40.60 -66.91 -16.22
N PRO A 16 41.46 -65.91 -16.49
CA PRO A 16 42.70 -65.84 -15.71
C PRO A 16 43.25 -64.44 -15.36
N LYS A 17 43.89 -64.42 -14.18
CA LYS A 17 45.07 -63.68 -13.67
C LYS A 17 45.58 -62.37 -14.34
N GLN A 18 45.56 -61.33 -13.50
CA GLN A 18 46.63 -60.38 -13.10
C GLN A 18 47.36 -59.49 -14.13
N SER A 19 47.25 -58.16 -13.93
CA SER A 19 48.41 -57.26 -13.74
C SER A 19 47.97 -55.92 -13.09
N PRO A 20 48.87 -55.18 -12.41
CA PRO A 20 48.50 -54.23 -11.38
C PRO A 20 48.43 -52.76 -11.84
N LEU A 21 47.51 -52.03 -11.21
CA LEU A 21 47.54 -50.61 -10.83
C LEU A 21 48.32 -49.63 -11.74
N SER A 22 47.56 -48.81 -12.48
CA SER A 22 47.96 -47.42 -12.73
C SER A 22 46.81 -46.48 -12.35
N GLN A 23 47.05 -45.65 -11.34
CA GLN A 23 46.14 -44.59 -10.90
C GLN A 23 46.08 -43.51 -11.98
N ARG A 24 44.95 -43.40 -12.70
CA ARG A 24 44.57 -42.19 -13.43
C ARG A 24 43.48 -41.47 -12.65
N ARG A 25 43.85 -40.33 -12.04
CA ARG A 25 42.92 -39.33 -11.51
C ARG A 25 42.00 -38.86 -12.65
N ALA A 26 40.75 -39.31 -12.64
CA ALA A 26 39.71 -38.72 -13.46
C ALA A 26 39.36 -37.34 -12.88
N ARG A 27 39.64 -36.27 -13.63
CA ARG A 27 39.11 -34.94 -13.37
C ARG A 27 37.58 -35.03 -13.46
N ALA A 28 36.90 -34.89 -12.33
CA ALA A 28 35.48 -34.61 -12.31
C ALA A 28 35.27 -33.27 -13.04
N GLY A 29 34.68 -33.32 -14.23
CA GLY A 29 34.21 -32.12 -14.92
C GLY A 29 33.20 -31.43 -14.03
N ARG A 30 33.51 -30.22 -13.56
CA ARG A 30 32.52 -29.33 -12.98
C ARG A 30 31.51 -29.04 -14.08
N CYS A 31 30.35 -29.68 -14.01
CA CYS A 31 29.17 -29.21 -14.72
C CYS A 31 28.82 -27.86 -14.11
N LEU A 32 29.32 -26.77 -14.71
CA LEU A 32 28.77 -25.45 -14.47
C LEU A 32 27.35 -25.48 -15.01
N CYS A 33 26.39 -25.69 -14.12
CA CYS A 33 25.00 -25.37 -14.38
C CYS A 33 24.94 -23.84 -14.53
N LEU A 34 25.14 -23.36 -15.76
CA LEU A 34 24.77 -22.00 -16.15
C LEU A 34 23.25 -21.93 -15.94
N GLN A 35 22.84 -21.41 -14.79
CA GLN A 35 21.48 -20.93 -14.62
C GLN A 35 21.30 -19.79 -15.62
N THR A 36 20.76 -20.09 -16.78
CA THR A 36 20.26 -19.08 -17.72
C THR A 36 19.15 -18.34 -16.99
N GLN A 37 19.49 -17.19 -16.39
CA GLN A 37 18.49 -16.29 -15.84
C GLN A 37 17.55 -15.90 -16.98
N ALA A 38 16.24 -16.02 -16.74
CA ALA A 38 15.26 -15.53 -17.69
C ALA A 38 15.55 -14.04 -17.99
N PRO A 39 15.33 -13.57 -19.23
CA PRO A 39 15.52 -12.16 -19.53
C PRO A 39 14.65 -11.31 -18.58
N PRO A 40 15.15 -10.15 -18.12
CA PRO A 40 14.40 -9.29 -17.22
C PRO A 40 13.09 -8.84 -17.86
N SER A 41 12.04 -8.74 -17.06
CA SER A 41 10.72 -8.24 -17.49
C SER A 41 10.83 -6.81 -18.04
N ARG A 42 9.83 -6.35 -18.80
CA ARG A 42 9.81 -4.95 -19.24
C ARG A 42 9.76 -4.03 -18.01
N THR A 43 8.93 -4.38 -17.05
CA THR A 43 8.80 -3.69 -15.75
C THR A 43 10.14 -3.58 -15.04
N GLN A 44 10.90 -4.67 -14.92
CA GLN A 44 12.21 -4.65 -14.29
C GLN A 44 13.14 -3.66 -14.98
N ARG A 45 13.25 -3.73 -16.32
CA ARG A 45 14.13 -2.83 -17.09
C ARG A 45 13.76 -1.37 -16.92
N ILE A 46 12.47 -1.03 -16.98
CA ILE A 46 12.00 0.34 -16.78
C ILE A 46 12.35 0.81 -15.37
N MET A 47 11.94 0.06 -14.33
CA MET A 47 12.12 0.49 -12.94
C MET A 47 13.59 0.59 -12.53
N GLU A 48 14.46 -0.28 -13.03
CA GLU A 48 15.90 -0.21 -12.76
C GLU A 48 16.61 0.96 -13.49
N SER A 49 16.00 1.50 -14.56
CA SER A 49 16.51 2.70 -15.24
C SER A 49 16.11 4.01 -14.57
N LEU A 50 15.15 4.01 -13.65
CA LEU A 50 14.68 5.20 -12.97
C LEU A 50 15.55 5.54 -11.76
N SER A 51 15.78 6.83 -11.54
CA SER A 51 16.37 7.31 -10.29
C SER A 51 15.35 7.21 -9.16
N VAL A 52 15.66 6.42 -8.12
CA VAL A 52 14.82 6.31 -6.93
C VAL A 52 15.25 7.38 -5.92
N SER A 53 14.38 8.36 -5.63
CA SER A 53 14.60 9.33 -4.55
C SER A 53 13.35 9.48 -3.68
N GLY A 54 13.54 9.52 -2.35
CA GLY A 54 12.52 10.03 -1.43
C GLY A 54 11.29 9.16 -1.19
N GLU A 55 11.43 7.83 -1.03
CA GLU A 55 10.31 6.99 -0.57
C GLU A 55 9.76 7.50 0.78
N VAL A 56 8.44 7.59 0.88
CA VAL A 56 7.73 7.96 2.11
C VAL A 56 6.88 6.78 2.59
N GLY A 57 6.52 6.78 3.88
CA GLY A 57 5.60 5.77 4.42
C GLY A 57 4.18 5.92 3.84
N GLY A 58 3.38 4.85 3.95
CA GLY A 58 1.99 4.83 3.44
C GLY A 58 1.82 3.97 2.18
N ALA A 59 0.57 3.80 1.74
CA ALA A 59 0.29 3.07 0.50
C ALA A 59 0.70 3.91 -0.72
N GLY A 60 1.39 3.30 -1.70
CA GLY A 60 1.89 4.01 -2.89
C GLY A 60 3.14 4.88 -2.66
N GLY A 61 3.75 4.86 -1.47
CA GLY A 61 4.95 5.65 -1.15
C GLY A 61 6.31 5.02 -1.54
N ALA A 62 6.30 3.77 -2.06
CA ALA A 62 7.49 3.03 -2.45
C ALA A 62 7.53 2.82 -3.98
N TYR A 63 8.71 2.96 -4.59
CA TYR A 63 8.86 3.05 -6.05
C TYR A 63 9.92 2.09 -6.62
N SER A 64 10.73 1.45 -5.76
CA SER A 64 11.80 0.55 -6.23
C SER A 64 11.30 -0.83 -6.68
N TYR A 65 11.96 -1.43 -7.68
CA TYR A 65 11.66 -2.80 -8.11
C TYR A 65 11.77 -3.81 -6.94
N SER A 66 12.70 -3.59 -6.01
CA SER A 66 12.80 -4.40 -4.80
C SER A 66 11.56 -4.31 -3.91
N ALA A 67 10.95 -3.12 -3.80
CA ALA A 67 9.72 -2.91 -3.05
C ALA A 67 8.52 -3.56 -3.73
N LEU A 68 8.42 -3.48 -5.07
CA LEU A 68 7.44 -4.24 -5.85
C LEU A 68 7.51 -5.73 -5.52
N LYS A 69 8.71 -6.34 -5.50
CA LYS A 69 8.86 -7.77 -5.18
C LYS A 69 8.49 -8.13 -3.75
N ARG A 70 8.80 -7.26 -2.78
CA ARG A 70 8.34 -7.46 -1.39
C ARG A 70 6.81 -7.40 -1.30
N LEU A 71 6.18 -6.51 -2.07
CA LEU A 71 4.73 -6.40 -2.11
C LEU A 71 4.06 -7.59 -2.80
N ASP A 72 4.65 -8.11 -3.87
CA ASP A 72 4.22 -9.36 -4.53
C ASP A 72 4.33 -10.57 -3.60
N GLN A 73 5.38 -10.64 -2.77
CA GLN A 73 5.53 -11.68 -1.75
C GLN A 73 4.42 -11.56 -0.70
N LEU A 74 4.20 -10.37 -0.15
CA LEU A 74 3.11 -10.11 0.80
C LEU A 74 1.75 -10.50 0.20
N TRP A 75 1.50 -10.09 -1.03
CA TRP A 75 0.27 -10.40 -1.75
C TRP A 75 0.09 -11.90 -1.96
N SER A 76 1.13 -12.59 -2.41
CA SER A 76 1.13 -14.06 -2.58
C SER A 76 0.83 -14.79 -1.27
N SER A 77 1.38 -14.29 -0.15
CA SER A 77 1.08 -14.82 1.18
C SER A 77 -0.39 -14.62 1.55
N ILE A 78 -0.98 -13.44 1.28
CA ILE A 78 -2.42 -13.18 1.52
C ILE A 78 -3.30 -14.12 0.68
N CYS A 79 -2.95 -14.32 -0.59
CA CYS A 79 -3.68 -15.22 -1.49
C CYS A 79 -3.61 -16.68 -1.03
N SER A 80 -2.45 -17.12 -0.55
CA SER A 80 -2.17 -18.51 -0.19
C SER A 80 -2.51 -18.85 1.27
N ALA A 81 -2.77 -17.84 2.11
CA ALA A 81 -3.10 -18.04 3.52
C ALA A 81 -4.30 -18.99 3.65
N GLN A 82 -4.05 -20.17 4.22
CA GLN A 82 -5.09 -21.02 4.78
C GLN A 82 -5.62 -20.32 6.04
N THR A 83 -6.87 -20.60 6.42
CA THR A 83 -7.55 -20.02 7.60
C THR A 83 -6.84 -20.24 8.95
N VAL A 84 -5.68 -20.89 8.97
CA VAL A 84 -4.83 -21.04 10.15
C VAL A 84 -4.00 -19.77 10.32
N VAL A 85 -4.54 -18.87 11.12
CA VAL A 85 -3.95 -17.57 11.43
C VAL A 85 -2.81 -17.76 12.43
N GLU A 86 -1.62 -17.30 12.08
CA GLU A 86 -0.56 -17.02 13.05
C GLU A 86 -1.10 -15.94 14.01
N GLU A 87 -1.14 -16.20 15.32
CA GLU A 87 -1.74 -15.27 16.28
C GLU A 87 -1.16 -13.86 16.08
N PRO A 88 -1.99 -12.85 15.76
CA PRO A 88 -1.47 -11.53 15.50
C PRO A 88 -0.79 -10.99 16.75
N LYS A 89 0.30 -10.24 16.56
CA LYS A 89 0.96 -9.54 17.66
C LYS A 89 -0.09 -8.75 18.45
N LYS A 90 -0.23 -9.05 19.73
CA LYS A 90 -1.08 -8.29 20.64
C LYS A 90 -0.48 -6.91 20.88
N VAL A 91 -1.06 -5.89 20.29
CA VAL A 91 -0.71 -4.47 20.43
C VAL A 91 -1.64 -3.76 21.41
N VAL A 92 -2.93 -4.10 21.43
CA VAL A 92 -3.92 -3.52 22.35
C VAL A 92 -4.27 -4.54 23.44
N SER A 93 -4.32 -4.10 24.69
CA SER A 93 -4.74 -4.93 25.83
C SER A 93 -5.58 -4.13 26.82
N SER A 94 -6.66 -4.72 27.33
CA SER A 94 -7.40 -4.17 28.47
C SER A 94 -6.66 -4.46 29.78
N VAL A 95 -6.58 -3.46 30.65
CA VAL A 95 -5.97 -3.54 31.97
C VAL A 95 -7.02 -3.15 33.01
N PRO A 96 -7.33 -3.99 34.00
CA PRO A 96 -8.34 -3.67 35.00
C PRO A 96 -7.90 -2.53 35.92
N GLY A 97 -8.85 -1.69 36.33
CA GLY A 97 -8.63 -0.57 37.23
C GLY A 97 -8.32 0.76 36.54
N PHE A 98 -7.99 1.76 37.36
CA PHE A 98 -7.72 3.13 36.93
C PHE A 98 -6.23 3.35 36.68
N PHE A 99 -5.89 3.99 35.56
CA PHE A 99 -4.51 4.34 35.23
C PHE A 99 -3.89 5.25 36.28
N GLY A 100 -4.67 6.21 36.83
CA GLY A 100 -4.19 7.13 37.87
C GLY A 100 -3.72 6.46 39.16
N ASN A 101 -4.08 5.19 39.40
CA ASN A 101 -3.64 4.41 40.55
C ASN A 101 -2.48 3.45 40.23
N SER A 102 -1.89 3.52 39.03
CA SER A 102 -0.83 2.63 38.57
C SER A 102 0.56 3.26 38.72
N ASP A 103 1.59 2.43 38.93
CA ASP A 103 3.01 2.85 38.97
C ASP A 103 3.51 3.48 37.64
N LEU A 104 2.70 3.42 36.58
CA LEU A 104 2.99 4.01 35.28
C LEU A 104 2.45 5.43 35.15
N ALA A 105 1.51 5.86 36.00
CA ALA A 105 0.95 7.21 35.96
C ALA A 105 2.03 8.28 36.16
N ASP A 106 2.90 8.10 37.15
CA ASP A 106 4.00 9.01 37.45
C ASP A 106 5.12 9.00 36.38
N LYS A 107 5.05 8.05 35.44
CA LYS A 107 6.00 7.90 34.32
C LYS A 107 5.44 8.40 32.99
N ALA A 108 4.18 8.84 32.97
CA ALA A 108 3.60 9.44 31.77
C ALA A 108 4.34 10.74 31.46
N VAL A 109 4.93 10.80 30.28
CA VAL A 109 5.66 11.98 29.80
C VAL A 109 4.67 13.09 29.44
N ASP A 110 3.47 12.74 28.99
CA ASP A 110 2.41 13.70 28.69
C ASP A 110 1.00 13.07 28.67
N THR A 111 -0.03 13.94 28.72
CA THR A 111 -1.46 13.57 28.77
C THR A 111 -2.29 14.37 27.78
N PHE A 112 -3.10 13.70 26.97
CA PHE A 112 -3.89 14.33 25.91
C PHE A 112 -5.39 14.03 26.07
N ASP A 113 -6.23 14.86 25.46
CA ASP A 113 -7.63 14.47 25.26
C ASP A 113 -7.71 13.36 24.22
N VAL A 114 -6.95 13.51 23.11
CA VAL A 114 -6.92 12.56 22.00
C VAL A 114 -5.49 12.30 21.54
N LEU A 115 -5.12 11.02 21.38
CA LEU A 115 -3.90 10.59 20.70
C LEU A 115 -4.23 9.96 19.36
N ILE A 116 -3.55 10.37 18.29
CA ILE A 116 -3.77 9.86 16.94
C ILE A 116 -2.52 9.08 16.50
N CYS A 117 -2.70 7.81 16.15
CA CYS A 117 -1.64 6.94 15.64
C CYS A 117 -1.64 6.98 14.12
N GLY A 118 -0.53 7.39 13.49
CA GLY A 118 -0.44 7.57 12.04
C GLY A 118 -0.79 9.00 11.63
N GLY A 119 0.22 9.71 11.12
CA GLY A 119 0.14 11.15 10.92
C GLY A 119 -0.39 11.58 9.56
N THR A 120 -0.10 10.84 8.48
CA THR A 120 -0.30 11.34 7.10
C THR A 120 -1.73 11.82 6.85
N LEU A 121 -2.73 10.99 7.11
CA LEU A 121 -4.14 11.42 7.06
C LEU A 121 -4.70 11.75 8.46
N GLY A 122 -4.05 11.29 9.53
CA GLY A 122 -4.44 11.60 10.89
C GLY A 122 -4.34 13.09 11.24
N VAL A 123 -3.43 13.84 10.59
CA VAL A 123 -3.22 15.27 10.86
C VAL A 123 -4.44 16.13 10.54
N PHE A 124 -5.28 15.76 9.57
CA PHE A 124 -6.52 16.49 9.26
C PHE A 124 -7.50 16.43 10.44
N ILE A 125 -7.67 15.23 11.01
CA ILE A 125 -8.54 15.00 12.17
C ILE A 125 -7.94 15.67 13.40
N ALA A 126 -6.62 15.54 13.59
CA ALA A 126 -5.90 16.18 14.68
C ALA A 126 -6.14 17.70 14.70
N THR A 127 -6.01 18.32 13.52
CA THR A 127 -6.20 19.75 13.33
C THR A 127 -7.64 20.17 13.61
N ALA A 128 -8.63 19.42 13.10
CA ALA A 128 -10.04 19.69 13.36
C ALA A 128 -10.39 19.59 14.85
N LEU A 129 -9.82 18.62 15.57
CA LEU A 129 -10.03 18.44 17.01
C LEU A 129 -9.32 19.54 17.83
N CYS A 130 -8.09 19.92 17.46
CA CYS A 130 -7.41 21.06 18.06
C CYS A 130 -8.16 22.38 17.82
N ALA A 131 -8.73 22.58 16.63
CA ALA A 131 -9.54 23.76 16.33
C ALA A 131 -10.82 23.84 17.20
N LYS A 132 -11.28 22.71 17.73
CA LYS A 132 -12.37 22.62 18.71
C LYS A 132 -11.91 22.77 20.18
N GLY A 133 -10.63 23.04 20.41
CA GLY A 133 -10.05 23.31 21.73
C GLY A 133 -9.58 22.07 22.50
N LEU A 134 -9.48 20.91 21.85
CA LEU A 134 -8.96 19.69 22.48
C LEU A 134 -7.43 19.66 22.43
N ARG A 135 -6.82 19.08 23.47
CA ARG A 135 -5.38 18.80 23.50
C ARG A 135 -5.10 17.51 22.74
N VAL A 136 -4.49 17.61 21.57
CA VAL A 136 -4.28 16.46 20.67
C VAL A 136 -2.80 16.21 20.42
N GLY A 137 -2.41 14.94 20.43
CA GLY A 137 -1.08 14.47 20.04
C GLY A 137 -1.13 13.53 18.84
N ILE A 138 -0.14 13.59 17.96
CA ILE A 138 0.05 12.64 16.85
C ILE A 138 1.31 11.82 17.12
N VAL A 139 1.23 10.50 16.95
CA VAL A 139 2.38 9.59 16.94
C VAL A 139 2.60 9.11 15.52
N GLU A 140 3.75 9.47 14.93
CA GLU A 140 4.12 9.10 13.56
C GLU A 140 5.49 8.40 13.58
N ARG A 141 5.55 7.22 12.96
CA ARG A 141 6.77 6.39 12.92
C ARG A 141 7.88 7.07 12.13
N ASN A 142 7.52 7.80 11.09
CA ASN A 142 8.46 8.49 10.22
C ASN A 142 8.41 10.00 10.47
N VAL A 143 8.92 10.76 9.50
CA VAL A 143 8.60 12.18 9.39
C VAL A 143 7.19 12.31 8.80
N LEU A 144 6.35 13.12 9.44
CA LEU A 144 5.04 13.48 8.91
C LEU A 144 5.22 14.38 7.69
N LYS A 145 5.11 13.76 6.53
CA LYS A 145 5.29 14.40 5.22
C LYS A 145 4.41 13.71 4.19
N GLY A 146 3.80 14.49 3.29
CA GLY A 146 3.07 13.96 2.15
C GLY A 146 3.98 13.45 1.03
N ARG A 147 3.47 12.51 0.24
CA ARG A 147 4.13 11.94 -0.94
C ARG A 147 4.22 12.94 -2.11
N GLU A 148 5.04 12.61 -3.10
CA GLU A 148 5.20 13.41 -4.32
C GLU A 148 4.03 13.22 -5.31
N GLN A 149 3.40 12.05 -5.29
CA GLN A 149 2.24 11.72 -6.12
C GLN A 149 1.02 12.52 -5.66
N GLU A 150 0.33 13.16 -6.60
CA GLU A 150 -0.84 13.99 -6.36
C GLU A 150 -2.02 13.19 -5.78
N TRP A 151 -2.90 13.90 -5.08
CA TRP A 151 -4.25 13.42 -4.77
C TRP A 151 -5.25 14.17 -5.62
N ASN A 152 -6.21 13.46 -6.20
CA ASN A 152 -7.32 14.08 -6.90
C ASN A 152 -8.47 14.33 -5.95
N ILE A 153 -8.99 15.55 -6.01
CA ILE A 153 -10.06 16.03 -5.16
C ILE A 153 -10.79 17.14 -5.90
N SER A 154 -12.07 17.37 -5.61
CA SER A 154 -12.79 18.52 -6.18
C SER A 154 -12.71 19.70 -5.24
N ARG A 155 -12.92 20.91 -5.77
CA ARG A 155 -12.90 22.14 -4.96
C ARG A 155 -13.88 22.07 -3.80
N LYS A 156 -15.03 21.45 -4.01
CA LYS A 156 -16.06 21.30 -2.99
C LYS A 156 -15.53 20.56 -1.76
N GLU A 157 -14.86 19.41 -1.93
CA GLU A 157 -14.33 18.67 -0.76
C GLU A 157 -13.22 19.43 -0.04
N LEU A 158 -12.43 20.26 -0.73
CA LEU A 158 -11.45 21.14 -0.08
C LEU A 158 -12.11 22.24 0.74
N LEU A 159 -13.26 22.77 0.30
CA LEU A 159 -14.02 23.77 1.06
C LEU A 159 -14.60 23.19 2.35
N GLU A 160 -14.93 21.90 2.39
CA GLU A 160 -15.33 21.23 3.65
C GLU A 160 -14.21 21.30 4.69
N LEU A 161 -12.94 21.16 4.27
CA LEU A 161 -11.78 21.32 5.17
C LEU A 161 -11.60 22.76 5.65
N VAL A 162 -12.00 23.75 4.84
CA VAL A 162 -12.02 25.15 5.26
C VAL A 162 -13.11 25.39 6.30
N GLU A 163 -14.32 24.86 6.07
CA GLU A 163 -15.46 25.02 6.97
C GLU A 163 -15.16 24.49 8.38
N ILE A 164 -14.51 23.34 8.49
CA ILE A 164 -14.12 22.76 9.79
C ILE A 164 -12.83 23.36 10.38
N GLY A 165 -12.26 24.37 9.71
CA GLY A 165 -11.08 25.09 10.16
C GLY A 165 -9.78 24.30 10.10
N VAL A 166 -9.66 23.33 9.18
CA VAL A 166 -8.41 22.60 8.88
C VAL A 166 -7.57 23.32 7.83
N LEU A 167 -8.21 24.04 6.91
CA LEU A 167 -7.57 24.91 5.92
C LEU A 167 -8.16 26.32 5.99
N VAL A 168 -7.52 27.27 5.30
CA VAL A 168 -8.15 28.52 4.86
C VAL A 168 -8.27 28.52 3.33
N GLU A 169 -9.09 29.39 2.75
CA GLU A 169 -9.33 29.41 1.29
C GLU A 169 -8.05 29.58 0.47
N ASP A 170 -7.14 30.44 0.91
CA ASP A 170 -5.85 30.66 0.23
C ASP A 170 -4.98 29.40 0.18
N ASP A 171 -5.12 28.50 1.16
CA ASP A 171 -4.38 27.23 1.18
C ASP A 171 -4.78 26.35 -0.01
N ILE A 172 -6.03 26.43 -0.48
CA ILE A 172 -6.52 25.63 -1.62
C ILE A 172 -5.71 25.96 -2.87
N GLU A 173 -5.47 27.24 -3.15
CA GLU A 173 -4.68 27.66 -4.31
C GLU A 173 -3.20 27.28 -4.13
N LEU A 174 -2.68 27.36 -2.91
CA LEU A 174 -1.30 27.01 -2.60
C LEU A 174 -0.98 25.52 -2.84
N VAL A 175 -1.90 24.64 -2.44
CA VAL A 175 -1.70 23.17 -2.51
C VAL A 175 -2.09 22.59 -3.86
N THR A 176 -2.88 23.30 -4.67
CA THR A 176 -3.28 22.83 -6.00
C THR A 176 -2.09 22.87 -6.96
N ALA A 177 -1.69 21.70 -7.47
CA ALA A 177 -0.57 21.53 -8.39
C ALA A 177 -1.03 21.40 -9.85
N ALA A 178 -2.22 20.82 -10.09
CA ALA A 178 -2.80 20.68 -11.42
C ALA A 178 -4.31 20.99 -11.39
N LYS A 179 -4.81 21.57 -12.48
CA LYS A 179 -6.24 21.80 -12.74
C LYS A 179 -6.55 21.28 -14.14
N PHE A 180 -7.57 20.45 -14.25
CA PHE A 180 -7.93 19.82 -15.52
C PHE A 180 -9.43 19.60 -15.56
N ASN A 181 -10.04 19.72 -16.74
CA ASN A 181 -11.49 19.60 -16.94
C ASN A 181 -11.75 19.49 -18.46
N PRO A 182 -12.80 18.77 -18.89
CA PRO A 182 -13.64 17.89 -18.09
C PRO A 182 -12.94 16.56 -17.75
N ASN A 183 -13.60 15.77 -16.91
CA ASN A 183 -13.22 14.39 -16.64
C ASN A 183 -14.22 13.41 -17.26
N ARG A 184 -13.73 12.22 -17.62
CA ARG A 184 -14.52 11.18 -18.27
C ARG A 184 -14.76 10.00 -17.33
N CYS A 185 -15.97 9.47 -17.40
CA CYS A 185 -16.34 8.15 -16.90
C CYS A 185 -16.85 7.32 -18.07
N GLY A 186 -16.49 6.04 -18.17
CA GLY A 186 -16.98 5.22 -19.28
C GLY A 186 -16.78 3.74 -19.06
N PHE A 187 -17.66 2.94 -19.66
CA PHE A 187 -17.51 1.50 -19.70
C PHE A 187 -17.60 1.03 -21.14
N GLU A 188 -16.78 0.04 -21.50
CA GLU A 188 -16.71 -0.40 -22.87
C GLU A 188 -18.09 -0.77 -23.43
N GLY A 189 -18.40 -0.22 -24.62
CA GLY A 189 -19.67 -0.44 -25.31
C GLY A 189 -20.88 0.24 -24.65
N LYS A 190 -20.70 1.07 -23.63
CA LYS A 190 -21.78 1.82 -22.94
C LYS A 190 -21.76 3.33 -23.19
N GLY A 191 -20.71 3.83 -23.84
CA GLY A 191 -20.52 5.25 -24.10
C GLY A 191 -19.83 5.98 -22.94
N ASP A 192 -19.47 7.23 -23.21
CA ASP A 192 -18.71 8.08 -22.31
C ASP A 192 -19.61 9.13 -21.67
N ILE A 193 -19.41 9.36 -20.38
CA ILE A 193 -20.03 10.43 -19.59
C ILE A 193 -18.94 11.42 -19.23
N TRP A 194 -19.16 12.70 -19.53
CA TRP A 194 -18.26 13.78 -19.18
C TRP A 194 -18.81 14.56 -17.99
N VAL A 195 -17.96 14.80 -17.00
CA VAL A 195 -18.28 15.53 -15.78
C VAL A 195 -17.32 16.70 -15.61
N GLU A 196 -17.82 17.78 -15.03
CA GLU A 196 -17.04 18.95 -14.68
C GLU A 196 -16.92 19.06 -13.17
N ASP A 197 -15.78 19.55 -12.69
CA ASP A 197 -15.55 19.85 -11.28
C ASP A 197 -15.70 18.65 -10.32
N ILE A 198 -15.39 17.44 -10.81
CA ILE A 198 -15.31 16.20 -10.03
C ILE A 198 -13.90 15.65 -10.14
N LEU A 199 -13.18 15.54 -9.01
CA LEU A 199 -11.78 15.05 -8.95
C LEU A 199 -10.84 15.79 -9.93
N ASN A 200 -11.13 17.05 -10.19
CA ASN A 200 -10.55 17.85 -11.26
C ASN A 200 -9.33 18.68 -10.83
N LEU A 201 -8.97 18.61 -9.54
CA LEU A 201 -7.79 19.24 -8.98
C LEU A 201 -6.80 18.14 -8.56
N GLY A 202 -5.56 18.25 -9.01
CA GLY A 202 -4.45 17.50 -8.44
C GLY A 202 -3.80 18.35 -7.34
N VAL A 203 -3.98 17.97 -6.07
CA VAL A 203 -3.30 18.64 -4.94
C VAL A 203 -1.99 17.94 -4.63
N SER A 204 -0.98 18.72 -4.23
CA SER A 204 0.30 18.20 -3.76
C SER A 204 0.19 17.75 -2.30
N PRO A 205 0.31 16.45 -1.98
CA PRO A 205 0.25 16.00 -0.60
C PRO A 205 1.40 16.57 0.23
N ALA A 206 2.60 16.69 -0.35
CA ALA A 206 3.73 17.32 0.33
C ALA A 206 3.38 18.72 0.86
N LYS A 207 2.81 19.59 0.02
CA LYS A 207 2.38 20.94 0.43
C LYS A 207 1.17 20.90 1.36
N LEU A 208 0.17 20.08 1.06
CA LEU A 208 -1.06 19.99 1.83
C LEU A 208 -0.80 19.52 3.27
N ILE A 209 -0.02 18.46 3.44
CA ILE A 209 0.37 17.96 4.76
C ILE A 209 1.20 18.99 5.51
N GLU A 210 2.11 19.71 4.84
CA GLU A 210 2.89 20.77 5.48
C GLU A 210 2.01 21.93 5.99
N VAL A 211 1.07 22.41 5.17
CA VAL A 211 0.10 23.45 5.55
C VAL A 211 -0.72 23.01 6.76
N VAL A 212 -1.30 21.81 6.71
CA VAL A 212 -2.13 21.28 7.79
C VAL A 212 -1.30 21.02 9.05
N LYS A 213 -0.08 20.50 8.92
CA LYS A 213 0.87 20.31 10.03
C LYS A 213 1.22 21.62 10.72
N ASN A 214 1.51 22.67 9.96
CA ASN A 214 1.83 23.99 10.52
C ASN A 214 0.64 24.58 11.27
N ARG A 215 -0.57 24.40 10.74
CA ARG A 215 -1.80 24.81 11.42
C ARG A 215 -2.08 24.00 12.68
N PHE A 216 -1.88 22.69 12.65
CA PHE A 216 -1.99 21.84 13.84
C PHE A 216 -1.08 22.33 14.98
N ILE A 217 0.19 22.61 14.66
CA ILE A 217 1.17 23.11 15.63
C ILE A 217 0.77 24.49 16.15
N SER A 218 0.28 25.40 15.29
CA SER A 218 -0.12 26.75 15.72
C SER A 218 -1.35 26.74 16.65
N LEU A 219 -2.17 25.69 16.57
CA LEU A 219 -3.30 25.44 17.49
C LEU A 219 -2.87 24.72 18.79
N GLY A 220 -1.58 24.48 19.00
CA GLY A 220 -1.04 23.82 20.20
C GLY A 220 -0.99 22.29 20.12
N GLY A 221 -1.17 21.73 18.93
CA GLY A 221 -1.00 20.29 18.68
C GLY A 221 0.46 19.83 18.84
N VAL A 222 0.65 18.60 19.33
CA VAL A 222 1.98 18.01 19.56
C VAL A 222 2.22 16.83 18.61
N ILE A 223 3.40 16.74 18.01
CA ILE A 223 3.75 15.65 17.09
C ILE A 223 4.99 14.92 17.61
N PHE A 224 4.86 13.60 17.76
CA PHE A 224 5.93 12.67 18.08
C PHE A 224 6.36 11.96 16.78
N GLU A 225 7.19 12.62 15.96
CA GLU A 225 7.81 12.02 14.76
C GLU A 225 8.92 11.03 15.16
N GLY A 226 9.22 10.05 14.30
CA GLY A 226 10.22 9.01 14.58
C GLY A 226 9.81 8.00 15.65
N ASN A 227 8.59 8.10 16.17
CA ASN A 227 8.09 7.31 17.29
C ASN A 227 7.06 6.29 16.80
N SER A 228 7.20 5.05 17.23
CA SER A 228 6.24 3.98 16.91
C SER A 228 5.56 3.46 18.17
N VAL A 229 4.25 3.21 18.05
CA VAL A 229 3.47 2.60 19.12
C VAL A 229 3.86 1.13 19.26
N SER A 230 4.40 0.78 20.43
CA SER A 230 4.79 -0.58 20.77
C SER A 230 3.61 -1.38 21.33
N SER A 231 2.82 -0.74 22.20
CA SER A 231 1.62 -1.29 22.81
C SER A 231 0.65 -0.17 23.23
N ILE A 232 -0.62 -0.54 23.41
CA ILE A 232 -1.69 0.30 23.93
C ILE A 232 -2.37 -0.47 25.07
N SER A 233 -2.40 0.13 26.25
CA SER A 233 -3.10 -0.37 27.41
C SER A 233 -4.37 0.44 27.65
N ILE A 234 -5.51 -0.24 27.70
CA ILE A 234 -6.83 0.37 27.88
C ILE A 234 -7.27 0.14 29.32
N TYR A 235 -7.30 1.23 30.09
CA TYR A 235 -7.80 1.29 31.47
C TYR A 235 -9.25 1.80 31.49
N GLU A 236 -9.87 1.83 32.67
CA GLU A 236 -11.24 2.31 32.82
C GLU A 236 -11.38 3.82 32.54
N ASP A 237 -10.35 4.61 32.89
CA ASP A 237 -10.31 6.07 32.77
C ASP A 237 -9.40 6.60 31.67
N ALA A 238 -8.55 5.76 31.06
CA ALA A 238 -7.55 6.22 30.10
C ALA A 238 -7.11 5.13 29.10
N ALA A 239 -6.64 5.57 27.95
CA ALA A 239 -5.85 4.80 27.01
C ALA A 239 -4.39 5.26 27.06
N VAL A 240 -3.48 4.31 27.22
CA VAL A 240 -2.05 4.55 27.48
C VAL A 240 -1.21 3.94 26.37
N LEU A 241 -0.45 4.79 25.66
CA LEU A 241 0.46 4.39 24.61
C LEU A 241 1.86 4.22 25.17
N GLN A 242 2.49 3.08 24.85
CA GLN A 242 3.92 2.91 25.04
C GLN A 242 4.64 3.06 23.70
N LEU A 243 5.60 3.99 23.64
CA LEU A 243 6.41 4.23 22.45
C LEU A 243 7.67 3.35 22.45
N ASN A 244 8.27 3.17 21.28
CA ASN A 244 9.52 2.40 21.09
C ASN A 244 10.72 2.92 21.90
N GLU A 245 10.72 4.19 22.30
CA GLU A 245 11.76 4.80 23.14
C GLU A 245 11.50 4.62 24.65
N GLY A 246 10.44 3.91 25.02
CA GLY A 246 10.03 3.70 26.42
C GLY A 246 9.15 4.83 26.98
N ASN A 247 8.97 5.92 26.24
CA ASN A 247 8.07 7.01 26.59
C ASN A 247 6.62 6.51 26.71
N ILE A 248 5.90 7.04 27.69
CA ILE A 248 4.51 6.72 27.97
C ILE A 248 3.67 7.97 27.75
N LEU A 249 2.63 7.85 26.94
CA LEU A 249 1.64 8.90 26.72
C LEU A 249 0.28 8.40 27.19
N SER A 250 -0.50 9.24 27.88
CA SER A 250 -1.86 8.91 28.28
C SER A 250 -2.88 9.77 27.55
N SER A 251 -4.09 9.23 27.35
CA SER A 251 -5.18 9.94 26.70
C SER A 251 -6.55 9.45 27.11
N ARG A 252 -7.59 10.24 26.82
CA ARG A 252 -8.99 9.79 26.97
C ARG A 252 -9.48 9.02 25.76
N LEU A 253 -8.89 9.25 24.59
CA LEU A 253 -9.26 8.59 23.34
C LEU A 253 -8.03 8.38 22.47
N VAL A 254 -7.90 7.19 21.90
CA VAL A 254 -6.95 6.90 20.84
C VAL A 254 -7.68 6.75 19.52
N ILE A 255 -7.20 7.41 18.47
CA ILE A 255 -7.66 7.22 17.10
C ILE A 255 -6.57 6.52 16.31
N ASP A 256 -6.87 5.33 15.79
CA ASP A 256 -6.00 4.62 14.87
C ASP A 256 -6.23 5.11 13.43
N ALA A 257 -5.26 5.85 12.90
CA ALA A 257 -5.17 6.34 11.53
C ALA A 257 -3.93 5.80 10.79
N MET A 258 -3.43 4.62 11.18
CA MET A 258 -2.25 3.98 10.56
C MET A 258 -2.55 3.24 9.24
N GLY A 259 -3.79 3.35 8.75
CA GLY A 259 -4.24 2.78 7.48
C GLY A 259 -4.43 1.27 7.48
N ASN A 260 -4.55 0.68 6.28
CA ASN A 260 -4.95 -0.72 6.07
C ASN A 260 -4.04 -1.77 6.73
N PHE A 261 -2.78 -1.43 6.97
CA PHE A 261 -1.80 -2.33 7.60
C PHE A 261 -1.59 -2.07 9.09
N SER A 262 -2.46 -1.27 9.71
CA SER A 262 -2.46 -1.00 11.15
C SER A 262 -2.33 -2.30 11.96
N PRO A 263 -1.37 -2.38 12.90
CA PRO A 263 -1.26 -3.50 13.83
C PRO A 263 -2.51 -3.70 14.69
N ILE A 264 -3.22 -2.62 15.03
CA ILE A 264 -4.46 -2.66 15.82
C ILE A 264 -5.54 -3.38 15.02
N VAL A 265 -5.73 -3.00 13.76
CA VAL A 265 -6.70 -3.64 12.86
C VAL A 265 -6.36 -5.10 12.62
N LYS A 266 -5.07 -5.43 12.44
CA LYS A 266 -4.62 -6.82 12.27
C LYS A 266 -4.95 -7.68 13.49
N GLN A 267 -4.81 -7.12 14.70
CA GLN A 267 -5.23 -7.77 15.94
C GLN A 267 -6.74 -7.99 15.97
N ILE A 268 -7.54 -6.93 15.76
CA ILE A 268 -9.02 -7.01 15.82
C ILE A 268 -9.53 -8.04 14.80
N ARG A 269 -8.96 -8.02 13.59
CA ARG A 269 -9.32 -8.98 12.53
C ARG A 269 -8.87 -10.40 12.83
N SER A 270 -8.05 -10.64 13.85
CA SER A 270 -7.50 -11.96 14.19
C SER A 270 -6.96 -12.65 12.95
N GLY A 271 -6.14 -11.93 12.17
CA GLY A 271 -5.53 -12.40 10.92
C GLY A 271 -6.51 -12.85 9.81
N ARG A 272 -7.79 -12.44 9.89
CA ARG A 272 -8.77 -12.70 8.83
C ARG A 272 -8.24 -12.22 7.48
N LYS A 273 -8.39 -13.08 6.48
CA LYS A 273 -8.11 -12.79 5.07
C LYS A 273 -9.09 -11.73 4.55
N PRO A 274 -8.66 -10.76 3.72
CA PRO A 274 -9.57 -9.81 3.07
C PRO A 274 -10.62 -10.50 2.20
N ASP A 275 -11.83 -9.96 2.14
CA ASP A 275 -12.90 -10.44 1.26
C ASP A 275 -12.67 -10.03 -0.20
N GLY A 276 -12.08 -8.85 -0.38
CA GLY A 276 -11.68 -8.32 -1.67
C GLY A 276 -10.37 -7.54 -1.57
N VAL A 277 -9.72 -7.32 -2.71
CA VAL A 277 -8.54 -6.48 -2.83
C VAL A 277 -8.63 -5.69 -4.13
N CYS A 278 -8.31 -4.40 -4.06
CA CYS A 278 -7.94 -3.62 -5.24
C CYS A 278 -6.44 -3.71 -5.46
N LEU A 279 -6.02 -4.20 -6.63
CA LEU A 279 -4.65 -4.11 -7.10
C LEU A 279 -4.57 -2.91 -8.05
N VAL A 280 -3.66 -1.99 -7.79
CA VAL A 280 -3.36 -0.85 -8.68
C VAL A 280 -1.94 -0.94 -9.18
N VAL A 281 -1.76 -0.62 -10.45
CA VAL A 281 -0.46 -0.40 -11.09
C VAL A 281 -0.56 0.85 -11.96
N GLY A 282 0.57 1.48 -12.28
CA GLY A 282 0.53 2.65 -13.13
C GLY A 282 1.89 3.28 -13.33
N SER A 283 1.88 4.45 -13.96
CA SER A 283 3.07 5.27 -14.12
C SER A 283 2.73 6.75 -14.20
N CYS A 284 3.71 7.58 -13.87
CA CYS A 284 3.75 8.97 -14.29
C CYS A 284 4.76 9.07 -15.43
N ALA A 285 4.36 9.68 -16.54
CA ALA A 285 5.21 9.83 -17.71
C ALA A 285 5.06 11.21 -18.34
N ARG A 286 6.13 11.69 -18.97
CA ARG A 286 6.17 12.95 -19.71
C ARG A 286 6.11 12.68 -21.21
N GLY A 287 5.44 13.55 -21.95
CA GLY A 287 5.38 13.51 -23.42
C GLY A 287 3.97 13.63 -24.00
N PHE A 288 2.96 13.83 -23.16
CA PHE A 288 1.58 14.00 -23.59
C PHE A 288 1.35 15.39 -24.19
N LYS A 289 0.79 15.44 -25.41
CA LYS A 289 0.52 16.69 -26.14
C LYS A 289 -0.79 17.33 -25.70
N ASP A 290 -1.86 16.53 -25.63
CA ASP A 290 -3.19 16.95 -25.18
C ASP A 290 -3.46 16.38 -23.79
N ASN A 291 -3.24 17.19 -22.76
CA ASN A 291 -3.27 16.77 -21.36
C ASN A 291 -4.10 17.73 -20.49
N SER A 292 -5.33 18.02 -20.94
CA SER A 292 -6.26 18.92 -20.25
C SER A 292 -7.45 18.20 -19.60
N THR A 293 -7.60 16.90 -19.84
CA THR A 293 -8.71 16.07 -19.34
C THR A 293 -8.20 14.90 -18.50
N GLY A 294 -9.07 14.34 -17.68
CA GLY A 294 -8.82 13.12 -16.93
C GLY A 294 -9.89 12.05 -17.16
N ASP A 295 -9.60 10.85 -16.69
CA ASP A 295 -10.54 9.74 -16.57
C ASP A 295 -10.66 9.40 -15.09
N VAL A 296 -11.88 9.47 -14.53
CA VAL A 296 -12.16 9.07 -13.13
C VAL A 296 -12.21 7.56 -13.01
N ILE A 297 -12.95 6.93 -13.92
CA ILE A 297 -13.04 5.49 -14.03
C ILE A 297 -13.43 5.14 -15.47
N TYR A 298 -12.55 4.40 -16.14
CA TYR A 298 -12.77 3.99 -17.52
C TYR A 298 -12.47 2.52 -17.73
N THR A 299 -13.33 1.79 -18.42
CA THR A 299 -13.02 0.43 -18.89
C THR A 299 -12.87 0.44 -20.39
N SER A 300 -11.68 0.09 -20.88
CA SER A 300 -11.36 -0.03 -22.31
C SER A 300 -11.47 -1.46 -22.84
N SER A 301 -11.84 -2.42 -21.99
CA SER A 301 -11.89 -3.84 -22.35
C SER A 301 -12.91 -4.61 -21.50
N LEU A 302 -13.56 -5.62 -22.09
CA LEU A 302 -14.18 -6.71 -21.32
C LEU A 302 -13.14 -7.42 -20.42
N VAL A 303 -13.63 -8.35 -19.59
CA VAL A 303 -12.77 -9.19 -18.73
C VAL A 303 -11.60 -9.78 -19.53
N LYS A 304 -10.38 -9.57 -19.03
CA LYS A 304 -9.15 -10.06 -19.63
C LYS A 304 -8.50 -11.11 -18.74
N LYS A 305 -7.70 -11.97 -19.36
CA LYS A 305 -6.81 -12.88 -18.65
C LYS A 305 -5.52 -12.15 -18.29
N VAL A 306 -5.20 -12.07 -16.99
CA VAL A 306 -3.94 -11.54 -16.46
C VAL A 306 -3.28 -12.66 -15.65
N GLY A 307 -2.14 -13.15 -16.13
CA GLY A 307 -1.51 -14.36 -15.58
C GLY A 307 -2.47 -15.55 -15.62
N ALA A 308 -2.77 -16.12 -14.45
CA ALA A 308 -3.70 -17.24 -14.27
C ALA A 308 -5.14 -16.81 -13.89
N SER A 309 -5.42 -15.51 -13.80
CA SER A 309 -6.69 -14.96 -13.33
C SER A 309 -7.46 -14.26 -14.45
N GLU A 310 -8.78 -14.16 -14.29
CA GLU A 310 -9.64 -13.27 -15.07
C GLU A 310 -9.89 -11.99 -14.27
N ALA A 311 -9.63 -10.84 -14.88
CA ALA A 311 -9.71 -9.53 -14.24
C ALA A 311 -10.44 -8.53 -15.15
N GLN A 312 -11.32 -7.73 -14.56
CA GLN A 312 -11.84 -6.53 -15.20
C GLN A 312 -10.88 -5.38 -14.92
N LEU A 313 -10.36 -4.76 -15.98
CA LEU A 313 -9.39 -3.68 -15.87
C LEU A 313 -10.11 -2.33 -15.96
N PHE A 314 -9.79 -1.47 -15.01
CA PHE A 314 -10.24 -0.08 -14.95
C PHE A 314 -9.03 0.82 -15.08
N TRP A 315 -9.24 1.99 -15.67
CA TRP A 315 -8.26 3.02 -15.87
C TRP A 315 -8.69 4.28 -15.15
N GLU A 316 -7.69 4.98 -14.64
CA GLU A 316 -7.79 6.35 -14.15
C GLU A 316 -6.57 7.09 -14.69
N ALA A 317 -6.75 8.32 -15.17
CA ALA A 317 -5.63 9.09 -15.69
C ALA A 317 -5.88 10.58 -15.58
N PHE A 318 -4.83 11.35 -15.31
CA PHE A 318 -4.94 12.80 -15.12
C PHE A 318 -3.61 13.50 -15.32
N PRO A 319 -3.62 14.80 -15.67
CA PRO A 319 -2.43 15.63 -15.71
C PRO A 319 -1.73 15.67 -14.35
N ALA A 320 -0.43 15.42 -14.34
CA ALA A 320 0.41 15.48 -13.15
C ALA A 320 0.82 16.94 -12.86
N GLY A 321 1.07 17.25 -11.59
CA GLY A 321 1.51 18.59 -11.17
C GLY A 321 2.99 18.88 -11.47
N SER A 322 3.75 17.87 -11.92
CA SER A 322 5.18 18.01 -12.25
C SER A 322 5.45 18.73 -13.57
N GLY A 323 4.46 18.84 -14.46
CA GLY A 323 4.61 19.56 -15.72
C GLY A 323 3.38 19.44 -16.64
N PRO A 324 3.21 20.37 -17.61
CA PRO A 324 2.02 20.40 -18.46
C PRO A 324 1.89 19.16 -19.37
N ALA A 325 3.01 18.53 -19.71
CA ALA A 325 3.07 17.32 -20.55
C ALA A 325 3.19 16.03 -19.72
N ASP A 326 3.11 16.14 -18.39
CA ASP A 326 3.26 15.02 -17.47
C ASP A 326 1.87 14.48 -17.11
N ARG A 327 1.67 13.16 -17.20
CA ARG A 327 0.39 12.51 -16.94
C ARG A 327 0.62 11.29 -16.07
N THR A 328 -0.24 11.16 -15.06
CA THR A 328 -0.34 9.94 -14.26
C THR A 328 -1.44 9.07 -14.85
N THR A 329 -1.14 7.79 -15.02
CA THR A 329 -2.07 6.78 -15.55
C THR A 329 -2.02 5.53 -14.70
N TYR A 330 -3.15 5.19 -14.09
CA TYR A 330 -3.38 3.95 -13.36
C TYR A 330 -4.18 2.94 -14.18
N MET A 331 -3.90 1.68 -13.90
CA MET A 331 -4.75 0.55 -14.22
C MET A 331 -4.97 -0.25 -12.94
N PHE A 332 -6.21 -0.58 -12.64
CA PHE A 332 -6.56 -1.31 -11.43
C PHE A 332 -7.65 -2.36 -11.67
N THR A 333 -7.73 -3.30 -10.74
CA THR A 333 -8.75 -4.36 -10.74
C THR A 333 -9.16 -4.70 -9.32
N TYR A 334 -10.44 -5.02 -9.14
CA TYR A 334 -10.98 -5.59 -7.91
C TYR A 334 -11.07 -7.10 -8.05
N LEU A 335 -10.61 -7.84 -7.04
CA LEU A 335 -10.64 -9.30 -7.04
C LEU A 335 -10.73 -9.87 -5.64
N ALA A 336 -11.24 -11.10 -5.54
CA ALA A 336 -11.09 -11.88 -4.32
C ALA A 336 -9.65 -12.42 -4.25
N PRO A 337 -8.99 -12.37 -3.07
CA PRO A 337 -7.65 -12.93 -2.92
C PRO A 337 -7.68 -14.46 -3.07
N GLN A 338 -7.12 -14.98 -4.16
CA GLN A 338 -7.05 -16.40 -4.49
C GLN A 338 -5.64 -16.78 -4.96
N PRO A 339 -5.21 -18.05 -4.84
CA PRO A 339 -3.88 -18.46 -5.29
C PRO A 339 -3.57 -18.15 -6.76
N GLN A 340 -4.59 -18.06 -7.62
CA GLN A 340 -4.48 -17.74 -9.03
C GLN A 340 -4.48 -16.23 -9.33
N SER A 341 -4.79 -15.37 -8.33
CA SER A 341 -4.83 -13.92 -8.52
C SER A 341 -3.50 -13.39 -9.05
N PRO A 342 -3.51 -12.40 -9.95
CA PRO A 342 -2.30 -11.92 -10.59
C PRO A 342 -1.41 -11.20 -9.58
N LYS A 343 -0.11 -11.29 -9.79
CA LYS A 343 0.87 -10.44 -9.11
C LYS A 343 0.86 -9.02 -9.68
N LEU A 344 1.38 -8.05 -8.93
CA LEU A 344 1.49 -6.67 -9.38
C LEU A 344 2.42 -6.56 -10.59
N GLU A 345 3.51 -7.31 -10.64
CA GLU A 345 4.37 -7.30 -11.82
C GLU A 345 3.67 -7.87 -13.06
N GLU A 346 2.88 -8.94 -12.92
CA GLU A 346 2.08 -9.48 -14.04
C GLU A 346 1.05 -8.47 -14.53
N LEU A 347 0.44 -7.73 -13.60
CA LEU A 347 -0.49 -6.64 -13.91
C LEU A 347 0.23 -5.45 -14.57
N LEU A 348 1.47 -5.13 -14.17
CA LEU A 348 2.31 -4.12 -14.83
C LEU A 348 2.68 -4.53 -16.26
N GLU A 349 2.97 -5.81 -16.52
CA GLU A 349 3.25 -6.26 -17.90
C GLU A 349 2.03 -6.06 -18.82
N GLU A 350 0.82 -6.33 -18.34
CA GLU A 350 -0.39 -6.01 -19.10
C GLU A 350 -0.64 -4.49 -19.19
N TYR A 351 -0.31 -3.72 -18.15
CA TYR A 351 -0.37 -2.25 -18.19
C TYR A 351 0.48 -1.69 -19.33
N TRP A 352 1.75 -2.09 -19.44
CA TRP A 352 2.65 -1.59 -20.49
C TRP A 352 2.20 -1.98 -21.90
N LYS A 353 1.42 -3.05 -22.03
CA LYS A 353 0.89 -3.53 -23.30
C LYS A 353 -0.36 -2.75 -23.72
N LEU A 354 -1.23 -2.41 -22.77
CA LEU A 354 -2.53 -1.78 -23.05
C LEU A 354 -2.48 -0.26 -23.00
N MET A 355 -1.59 0.33 -22.21
CA MET A 355 -1.51 1.78 -22.01
C MET A 355 -1.34 2.57 -23.32
N PRO A 356 -0.51 2.16 -24.32
CA PRO A 356 -0.41 2.85 -25.60
C PRO A 356 -1.74 3.06 -26.32
N GLU A 357 -2.55 1.99 -26.38
CA GLU A 357 -3.87 2.04 -27.04
C GLU A 357 -4.84 2.89 -26.23
N TYR A 358 -4.86 2.73 -24.92
CA TYR A 358 -5.73 3.48 -24.02
C TYR A 358 -5.46 5.00 -24.06
N GLN A 359 -4.19 5.41 -24.03
CA GLN A 359 -3.80 6.82 -24.06
C GLN A 359 -3.63 7.38 -25.49
N GLY A 360 -3.65 6.54 -26.53
CA GLY A 360 -3.43 6.96 -27.91
C GLY A 360 -2.01 7.47 -28.19
N VAL A 361 -1.00 6.89 -27.53
CA VAL A 361 0.41 7.32 -27.61
C VAL A 361 1.36 6.13 -27.77
N SER A 362 2.55 6.35 -28.35
CA SER A 362 3.61 5.33 -28.33
C SER A 362 4.35 5.38 -26.99
N LEU A 363 4.74 4.23 -26.45
CA LEU A 363 5.62 4.17 -25.28
C LEU A 363 7.00 4.78 -25.56
N ASP A 364 7.49 4.69 -26.80
CA ASP A 364 8.80 5.24 -27.17
C ASP A 364 8.81 6.77 -27.21
N ASP A 365 7.63 7.40 -27.25
CA ASP A 365 7.46 8.85 -27.21
C ASP A 365 7.37 9.38 -25.76
N LEU A 366 7.38 8.49 -24.76
CA LEU A 366 7.17 8.83 -23.36
C LEU A 366 8.45 8.65 -22.53
N GLU A 367 8.73 9.66 -21.72
CA GLU A 367 9.75 9.61 -20.68
C GLU A 367 9.08 9.18 -19.37
N ILE A 368 9.20 7.89 -19.01
CA ILE A 368 8.66 7.38 -17.74
C ILE A 368 9.40 8.07 -16.59
N GLN A 369 8.66 8.76 -15.72
CA GLN A 369 9.21 9.44 -14.54
C GLN A 369 9.13 8.54 -13.31
N ARG A 370 8.05 7.75 -13.18
CA ARG A 370 7.78 6.93 -11.99
C ARG A 370 6.88 5.76 -12.34
N VAL A 371 7.10 4.62 -11.69
CA VAL A 371 6.18 3.47 -11.71
C VAL A 371 5.47 3.38 -10.36
N LEU A 372 4.16 3.11 -10.40
CA LEU A 372 3.25 3.14 -9.27
C LEU A 372 2.62 1.76 -9.10
N TYR A 373 2.45 1.33 -7.85
CA TYR A 373 1.78 0.07 -7.52
C TYR A 373 1.30 0.05 -6.08
N GLY A 374 0.21 -0.67 -5.83
CA GLY A 374 -0.40 -0.74 -4.51
C GLY A 374 -1.40 -1.88 -4.38
N ILE A 375 -1.62 -2.32 -3.13
CA ILE A 375 -2.66 -3.28 -2.78
C ILE A 375 -3.55 -2.67 -1.70
N PHE A 376 -4.86 -2.72 -1.90
CA PHE A 376 -5.85 -2.17 -0.98
C PHE A 376 -6.83 -3.26 -0.56
N PRO A 377 -6.62 -3.90 0.59
CA PRO A 377 -7.52 -4.93 1.07
C PRO A 377 -8.84 -4.32 1.57
N THR A 378 -9.94 -4.96 1.21
CA THR A 378 -11.31 -4.61 1.61
C THR A 378 -11.93 -5.77 2.38
N TYR A 379 -12.71 -5.43 3.40
CA TYR A 379 -13.38 -6.39 4.26
C TYR A 379 -14.86 -6.06 4.31
N CYS A 380 -15.71 -7.06 4.08
CA CYS A 380 -17.14 -6.96 4.33
C CYS A 380 -17.36 -6.74 5.83
N ASP A 381 -18.50 -6.12 6.18
CA ASP A 381 -18.86 -5.84 7.58
C ASP A 381 -17.81 -4.99 8.33
N SER A 382 -17.13 -4.08 7.62
CA SER A 382 -16.16 -3.15 8.23
C SER A 382 -16.77 -2.27 9.33
N LEU A 383 -18.08 -2.00 9.25
CA LEU A 383 -18.88 -1.32 10.27
C LEU A 383 -19.00 -2.13 11.58
N VAL A 384 -18.73 -3.43 11.55
CA VAL A 384 -18.76 -4.34 12.72
C VAL A 384 -17.45 -4.30 13.51
N MET A 385 -16.48 -3.43 13.15
CA MET A 385 -15.40 -3.03 14.06
C MET A 385 -15.91 -2.05 15.14
N LEU A 386 -17.08 -2.36 15.72
CA LEU A 386 -17.58 -1.78 16.96
C LEU A 386 -16.57 -2.11 18.06
N VAL A 387 -15.63 -1.19 18.23
CA VAL A 387 -14.87 -0.87 19.44
C VAL A 387 -14.86 -2.00 20.49
N GLU A 388 -13.99 -3.01 20.29
CA GLU A 388 -13.72 -4.05 21.30
C GLU A 388 -13.20 -3.41 22.61
N TYR A 389 -12.59 -2.23 22.50
CA TYR A 389 -11.92 -1.52 23.57
C TYR A 389 -12.50 -0.13 23.79
N ASN A 390 -13.06 0.14 24.97
CA ASN A 390 -13.39 1.50 25.38
C ASN A 390 -12.19 2.43 25.14
N HIS A 391 -12.43 3.70 24.77
CA HIS A 391 -11.38 4.70 24.51
C HIS A 391 -10.49 4.46 23.27
N LEU A 392 -10.82 3.52 22.38
CA LEU A 392 -10.12 3.32 21.10
C LEU A 392 -11.09 3.39 19.91
N PHE A 393 -10.84 4.33 19.01
CA PHE A 393 -11.56 4.45 17.75
C PHE A 393 -10.65 4.07 16.58
N HIS A 394 -11.10 3.20 15.70
CA HIS A 394 -10.36 2.87 14.48
C HIS A 394 -10.95 3.61 13.28
N LEU A 395 -10.08 4.27 12.51
CA LEU A 395 -10.44 4.88 11.25
C LEU A 395 -9.67 4.22 10.11
N VAL A 396 -10.39 3.53 9.23
CA VAL A 396 -9.83 3.10 7.96
C VAL A 396 -9.75 4.33 7.06
N VAL A 397 -8.57 4.97 7.00
CA VAL A 397 -8.26 5.91 5.93
C VAL A 397 -7.28 5.23 4.99
N SER A 398 -7.70 4.99 3.76
CA SER A 398 -6.84 4.45 2.71
C SER A 398 -6.56 5.54 1.67
N GLU A 399 -5.30 5.87 1.48
CA GLU A 399 -4.84 6.57 0.28
C GLU A 399 -4.90 5.59 -0.88
N ALA A 400 -5.75 5.81 -1.88
CA ALA A 400 -5.61 5.12 -3.16
C ALA A 400 -4.44 5.73 -3.95
#